data_AF-A0A6C0JRP3-F1
#
_entry.id   AF-A0A6C0JRP3-F1
#
_cell.length_a   1.000
_cell.length_b   1.000
_cell.length_c   1.000
_cell.angle_alpha   90.00
_cell.angle_beta   90.00
_cell.angle_gamma   90.00
#
_symmetry.space_group_name_H-M   'P 1'
#
loop_
_entity.id
_entity.type
_entity.pdbx_description
1 polymer ?
#
loop_
_entity_poly.entity_id
_entity_poly.type
_entity_poly.pdbx_seq_one_letter_code
_entity_poly.pdbx_strand_id
1 'polypeptide(L)'
;MKKKEKNESTGYIRPQTCRNCGINGHLYKDCIHPIMSYGIICYKNDNNTIKYLMIQRKDSLSFMEFIRGKYNISNQEYLLELFSYMTNDEKKLMLNNDFDTIWNYAWSQPSNANIKNTSEYLESKRKFNYLSSDKNLEYLIINSCNNLYEQEWGFPKGRRKLKETNKDCAVREFCEETRLTKNDIDLKNNLNNFEEIFYGTNNILYRHVYYIGKINKNVKLELDNSCLEQVREIRALEWFTYDEVLLKIRDKNIERIEIFKLTDKLIKKEENIL
;
A
#
# COMPACT_ATOMS: atom_id res chain seq x y z
N MET A 1 14.65 46.65 45.36
CA MET A 1 14.85 45.42 44.57
C MET A 1 13.53 44.69 44.44
N LYS A 2 12.87 44.74 43.26
CA LYS A 2 11.64 43.97 42.98
C LYS A 2 12.04 42.54 42.59
N LYS A 3 11.59 41.55 43.37
CA LYS A 3 11.72 40.12 43.02
C LYS A 3 10.80 39.85 41.81
N LYS A 4 11.37 39.31 40.73
CA LYS A 4 10.62 38.73 39.60
C LYS A 4 10.04 37.40 40.05
N GLU A 5 8.71 37.29 40.06
CA GLU A 5 8.01 36.02 40.16
C GLU A 5 8.32 35.17 38.92
N LYS A 6 8.74 33.92 39.15
CA LYS A 6 8.90 32.92 38.09
C LYS A 6 7.49 32.44 37.73
N ASN A 7 7.03 32.79 36.53
CA ASN A 7 5.89 32.11 35.92
C ASN A 7 6.27 30.65 35.67
N GLU A 8 5.70 29.74 36.45
CA GLU A 8 5.70 28.32 36.16
C GLU A 8 4.91 28.11 34.86
N SER A 9 5.61 27.79 33.79
CA SER A 9 4.94 27.31 32.58
C SER A 9 4.34 25.95 32.90
N THR A 10 3.04 25.91 33.19
CA THR A 10 2.26 24.68 33.15
C THR A 10 2.34 24.14 31.73
N GLY A 11 3.32 23.27 31.49
CA GLY A 11 3.54 22.62 30.21
C GLY A 11 2.35 21.71 29.94
N TYR A 12 1.36 22.23 29.21
CA TYR A 12 0.31 21.41 28.64
C TYR A 12 0.99 20.35 27.76
N ILE A 13 1.08 19.12 28.27
CA ILE A 13 1.41 17.95 27.46
C ILE A 13 0.29 17.85 26.44
N ARG A 14 0.51 18.37 25.23
CA ARG A 14 -0.41 18.14 24.12
C ARG A 14 -0.39 16.63 23.89
N PRO A 15 -1.51 15.91 24.12
CA PRO A 15 -1.51 14.48 23.90
C PRO A 15 -1.24 14.26 22.42
N GLN A 16 -0.07 13.68 22.10
CA GLN A 16 0.23 13.40 20.72
C GLN A 16 -0.64 12.23 20.27
N THR A 17 -1.49 12.48 19.28
CA THR A 17 -2.31 11.45 18.65
C THR A 17 -1.44 10.60 17.73
N CYS A 18 -1.42 9.28 17.95
CA CYS A 18 -0.71 8.34 17.10
C CYS A 18 -1.34 8.28 15.71
N ARG A 19 -0.52 8.43 14.66
CA ARG A 19 -0.96 8.35 13.25
C ARG A 19 -1.42 6.95 12.83
N ASN A 20 -0.97 5.91 13.54
CA ASN A 20 -1.37 4.53 13.29
C ASN A 20 -2.77 4.27 13.91
N CYS A 21 -2.82 4.09 15.25
CA CYS A 21 -4.03 3.67 15.95
C CYS A 21 -4.98 4.80 16.36
N GLY A 22 -4.54 6.07 16.38
CA GLY A 22 -5.38 7.21 16.73
C GLY A 22 -5.56 7.46 18.21
N ILE A 23 -4.90 6.65 19.04
CA ILE A 23 -4.88 6.80 20.50
C ILE A 23 -3.86 7.87 20.86
N ASN A 24 -4.18 8.66 21.89
CA ASN A 24 -3.29 9.68 22.44
C ASN A 24 -2.25 9.06 23.39
N GLY A 25 -1.02 9.57 23.37
CA GLY A 25 -0.01 9.25 24.39
C GLY A 25 1.25 8.53 23.89
N HIS A 26 1.37 8.26 22.58
CA HIS A 26 2.59 7.67 22.01
C HIS A 26 2.86 8.16 20.58
N LEU A 27 4.10 8.00 20.12
CA LEU A 27 4.50 8.29 18.74
C LEU A 27 4.16 7.11 17.82
N TYR A 28 4.04 7.38 16.52
CA TYR A 28 3.82 6.33 15.51
C TYR A 28 4.83 5.18 15.61
N LYS A 29 6.11 5.51 15.84
CA LYS A 29 7.21 4.53 15.95
C LYS A 29 7.14 3.65 17.20
N ASP A 30 6.37 4.07 18.20
CA ASP A 30 6.22 3.38 19.49
C ASP A 30 4.84 2.70 19.59
N CYS A 31 4.09 2.63 18.47
CA CYS A 31 2.76 2.04 18.44
C CYS A 31 2.85 0.50 18.48
N ILE A 32 2.18 -0.10 19.46
CA ILE A 32 2.11 -1.56 19.62
C ILE A 32 1.02 -2.22 18.75
N HIS A 33 0.14 -1.42 18.15
CA HIS A 33 -0.90 -1.94 17.27
C HIS A 33 -0.33 -2.29 15.89
N PRO A 34 -0.95 -3.24 15.16
CA PRO A 34 -0.62 -3.54 13.78
C PRO A 34 -0.52 -2.26 12.93
N ILE A 35 0.30 -2.26 11.88
CA ILE A 35 0.28 -1.16 10.91
C ILE A 35 -1.07 -1.15 10.22
N MET A 36 -1.83 -0.07 10.41
CA MET A 36 -3.21 0.04 9.96
C MET A 36 -3.32 0.77 8.64
N SER A 37 -4.17 0.22 7.76
CA SER A 37 -4.64 0.89 6.55
C SER A 37 -6.16 0.83 6.47
N TYR A 38 -6.76 1.81 5.81
CA TYR A 38 -8.20 1.92 5.63
C TYR A 38 -8.50 2.06 4.14
N GLY A 39 -9.47 1.31 3.66
CA GLY A 39 -9.80 1.24 2.24
C GLY A 39 -11.27 0.97 1.97
N ILE A 40 -11.61 0.84 0.69
CA ILE A 40 -12.98 0.58 0.24
C ILE A 40 -12.97 -0.62 -0.71
N ILE A 41 -13.74 -1.66 -0.37
CA ILE A 41 -14.16 -2.66 -1.37
C ILE A 41 -15.35 -2.05 -2.09
N CYS A 42 -15.08 -1.53 -3.28
CA CYS A 42 -16.06 -0.85 -4.09
C CYS A 42 -16.63 -1.79 -5.14
N TYR A 43 -17.95 -1.86 -5.25
CA TYR A 43 -18.64 -2.68 -6.24
C TYR A 43 -19.56 -1.85 -7.15
N LYS A 44 -19.91 -2.44 -8.28
CA LYS A 44 -21.04 -2.01 -9.11
C LYS A 44 -21.87 -3.24 -9.50
N ASN A 45 -23.15 -3.00 -9.77
CA ASN A 45 -24.04 -4.00 -10.36
C ASN A 45 -24.16 -3.68 -11.86
N ASP A 46 -23.64 -4.59 -12.69
CA ASP A 46 -23.66 -4.52 -14.14
C ASP A 46 -24.56 -5.64 -14.67
N ASN A 47 -25.85 -5.34 -14.89
CA ASN A 47 -26.86 -6.30 -15.34
C ASN A 47 -26.90 -7.60 -14.52
N ASN A 48 -27.09 -7.50 -13.20
CA ASN A 48 -27.08 -8.60 -12.23
C ASN A 48 -25.72 -9.29 -12.05
N THR A 49 -24.65 -8.75 -12.63
CA THR A 49 -23.29 -9.20 -12.37
C THR A 49 -22.59 -8.19 -11.47
N ILE A 50 -22.22 -8.63 -10.27
CA ILE A 50 -21.42 -7.80 -9.36
C ILE A 50 -19.98 -7.78 -9.86
N LYS A 51 -19.43 -6.57 -9.99
CA LYS A 51 -18.02 -6.33 -10.31
C LYS A 51 -17.39 -5.45 -9.23
N TYR A 52 -16.12 -5.68 -8.95
CA TYR A 52 -15.32 -5.06 -7.92
C TYR A 52 -14.20 -4.25 -8.52
N LEU A 53 -14.01 -3.03 -8.02
CA LEU A 53 -12.89 -2.20 -8.45
C LEU A 53 -11.63 -2.65 -7.72
N MET A 54 -10.62 -3.06 -8.50
CA MET A 54 -9.27 -3.31 -7.99
C MET A 54 -8.28 -2.35 -8.64
N ILE A 55 -7.19 -2.12 -7.93
CA ILE A 55 -6.02 -1.40 -8.42
C ILE A 55 -4.82 -2.35 -8.51
N GLN A 56 -3.99 -2.16 -9.53
CA GLN A 56 -2.70 -2.79 -9.64
C GLN A 56 -1.63 -1.82 -9.17
N ARG A 57 -0.75 -2.30 -8.29
CA ARG A 57 0.41 -1.52 -7.87
C ARG A 57 1.35 -1.26 -9.06
N LYS A 58 1.98 -0.10 -9.08
CA LYS A 58 3.02 0.24 -10.06
C LYS A 58 4.21 -0.70 -9.98
N ASP A 59 4.65 -0.93 -8.75
CA ASP A 59 5.80 -1.72 -8.39
C ASP A 59 5.43 -2.69 -7.26
N SER A 60 6.03 -3.88 -7.29
CA SER A 60 5.75 -4.91 -6.29
C SER A 60 6.16 -4.45 -4.89
N LEU A 61 5.48 -4.98 -3.87
CA LEU A 61 5.82 -4.68 -2.48
C LEU A 61 7.27 -5.04 -2.17
N SER A 62 7.73 -6.20 -2.66
CA SER A 62 9.10 -6.65 -2.46
C SER A 62 10.12 -5.75 -3.14
N PHE A 63 9.87 -5.31 -4.37
CA PHE A 63 10.75 -4.36 -5.06
C PHE A 63 10.88 -3.06 -4.25
N MET A 64 9.75 -2.47 -3.85
CA MET A 64 9.77 -1.23 -3.06
C MET A 64 10.47 -1.40 -1.71
N GLU A 65 10.30 -2.55 -1.06
CA GLU A 65 10.99 -2.84 0.20
C GLU A 65 12.52 -2.96 0.02
N PHE A 66 12.94 -3.63 -1.05
CA PHE A 66 14.33 -3.76 -1.43
C PHE A 66 14.96 -2.40 -1.79
N ILE A 67 14.34 -1.60 -2.65
CA ILE A 67 14.89 -0.28 -3.02
C ILE A 67 15.01 0.66 -1.81
N ARG A 68 14.13 0.51 -0.81
CA ARG A 68 14.19 1.27 0.45
C ARG A 68 15.16 0.71 1.50
N GLY A 69 15.92 -0.34 1.15
CA GLY A 69 16.94 -0.92 2.02
C GLY A 69 16.38 -1.52 3.31
N LYS A 70 15.11 -1.96 3.35
CA LYS A 70 14.44 -2.50 4.54
C LYS A 70 14.71 -4.00 4.75
N TYR A 71 15.94 -4.42 4.52
CA TYR A 71 16.41 -5.78 4.72
C TYR A 71 17.78 -5.78 5.41
N ASN A 72 18.17 -6.93 5.96
CA ASN A 72 19.54 -7.16 6.38
C ASN A 72 20.33 -7.78 5.22
N ILE A 73 21.45 -7.17 4.82
CA ILE A 73 22.31 -7.66 3.72
C ILE A 73 22.75 -9.11 3.98
N SER A 74 23.00 -9.47 5.24
CA SER A 74 23.46 -10.81 5.62
C SER A 74 22.36 -11.87 5.62
N ASN A 75 21.08 -11.48 5.50
CA ASN A 75 19.96 -12.43 5.46
C ASN A 75 19.65 -12.82 4.01
N GLN A 76 20.43 -13.77 3.48
CA GLN A 76 20.30 -14.24 2.11
C GLN A 76 18.94 -14.89 1.83
N GLU A 77 18.39 -15.64 2.77
CA GLU A 77 17.08 -16.29 2.62
C GLU A 77 15.97 -15.25 2.40
N TYR A 78 15.98 -14.17 3.19
CA TYR A 78 15.04 -13.07 3.02
C TYR A 78 15.21 -12.33 1.69
N LEU A 79 16.45 -12.15 1.22
CA LEU A 79 16.72 -11.53 -0.07
C LEU A 79 16.16 -12.39 -1.22
N LEU A 80 16.37 -13.70 -1.17
CA LEU A 80 15.80 -14.64 -2.14
C LEU A 80 14.27 -14.59 -2.14
N GLU A 81 13.66 -14.51 -0.95
CA GLU A 81 12.21 -14.35 -0.81
C GLU A 81 11.73 -13.05 -1.45
N LEU A 82 12.36 -11.90 -1.15
CA LEU A 82 12.02 -10.62 -1.77
C LEU A 82 12.07 -10.72 -3.30
N PHE A 83 13.16 -11.24 -3.86
CA PHE A 83 13.32 -11.38 -5.31
C PHE A 83 12.31 -12.35 -5.93
N SER A 84 11.89 -13.40 -5.22
CA SER A 84 10.87 -14.36 -5.72
C SER A 84 9.48 -13.74 -5.91
N TYR A 85 9.22 -12.59 -5.29
CA TYR A 85 7.95 -11.86 -5.37
C TYR A 85 8.01 -10.60 -6.25
N MET A 86 9.16 -10.31 -6.86
CA MET A 86 9.34 -9.25 -7.85
C MET A 86 9.04 -9.74 -9.25
N THR A 87 8.64 -8.82 -10.13
CA THR A 87 8.46 -9.12 -11.55
C THR A 87 9.81 -9.21 -12.27
N ASN A 88 9.82 -9.86 -13.44
CA ASN A 88 11.03 -9.93 -14.26
C ASN A 88 11.54 -8.56 -14.71
N ASP A 89 10.64 -7.60 -14.92
CA ASP A 89 11.02 -6.25 -15.32
C ASP A 89 11.65 -5.47 -14.16
N GLU A 90 11.16 -5.65 -12.94
CA GLU A 90 11.79 -5.11 -11.72
C GLU A 90 13.20 -5.70 -11.52
N LYS A 91 13.35 -7.02 -11.70
CA LYS A 91 14.66 -7.68 -11.64
C LYS A 91 15.63 -7.11 -12.69
N LYS A 92 15.19 -6.98 -13.95
CA LYS A 92 15.99 -6.38 -15.03
C LYS A 92 16.34 -4.92 -14.76
N LEU A 93 15.40 -4.14 -14.22
CA LEU A 93 15.64 -2.75 -13.85
C LEU A 93 16.81 -2.65 -12.86
N MET A 94 16.85 -3.51 -11.84
CA MET A 94 17.93 -3.54 -10.85
C MET A 94 19.28 -4.00 -11.42
N LEU A 95 19.28 -4.93 -12.38
CA LEU A 95 20.51 -5.44 -12.98
C LEU A 95 21.15 -4.47 -13.97
N ASN A 96 20.33 -3.65 -14.64
CA ASN A 96 20.77 -2.84 -15.78
C ASN A 96 20.97 -1.36 -15.46
N ASN A 97 20.73 -0.92 -14.23
CA ASN A 97 20.77 0.50 -13.85
C ASN A 97 21.51 0.72 -12.53
N ASP A 98 22.06 1.92 -12.36
CA ASP A 98 22.59 2.35 -11.06
C ASP A 98 21.47 2.66 -10.06
N PHE A 99 21.84 2.72 -8.77
CA PHE A 99 20.87 2.95 -7.71
C PHE A 99 20.13 4.29 -7.83
N ASP A 100 20.78 5.34 -8.33
CA ASP A 100 20.18 6.68 -8.42
C ASP A 100 19.07 6.71 -9.46
N THR A 101 19.30 6.04 -10.60
CA THR A 101 18.31 5.80 -11.65
C THR A 101 17.11 5.03 -11.11
N ILE A 102 17.36 3.94 -10.36
CA ILE A 102 16.29 3.12 -9.79
C ILE A 102 15.51 3.88 -8.71
N TRP A 103 16.20 4.66 -7.87
CA TRP A 103 15.57 5.49 -6.85
C TRP A 103 14.68 6.58 -7.45
N ASN A 104 15.16 7.26 -8.49
CA ASN A 104 14.36 8.25 -9.23
C ASN A 104 13.12 7.61 -9.86
N TYR A 105 13.28 6.42 -10.46
CA TYR A 105 12.15 5.64 -10.99
C TYR A 105 11.10 5.32 -9.91
N ALA A 106 11.53 4.77 -8.76
CA ALA A 106 10.64 4.34 -7.70
C ALA A 106 9.78 5.48 -7.14
N TRP A 107 10.33 6.70 -7.10
CA TRP A 107 9.62 7.88 -6.59
C TRP A 107 9.01 8.77 -7.69
N SER A 108 9.00 8.30 -8.94
CA SER A 108 8.55 9.02 -10.13
C SER A 108 9.17 10.43 -10.19
N GLN A 109 10.48 10.52 -9.94
CA GLN A 109 11.25 11.75 -10.03
C GLN A 109 11.87 11.87 -11.43
N PRO A 110 11.99 13.09 -11.98
CA PRO A 110 12.73 13.31 -13.23
C PRO A 110 14.16 12.74 -13.13
N SER A 111 14.69 12.23 -14.24
CA SER A 111 16.04 11.64 -14.28
C SER A 111 17.15 12.59 -13.79
N ASN A 112 16.98 13.89 -14.02
CA ASN A 112 17.90 14.95 -13.59
C ASN A 112 17.51 15.59 -12.24
N ALA A 113 16.58 14.99 -11.49
CA ALA A 113 16.17 15.53 -10.20
C ALA A 113 17.30 15.40 -9.19
N ASN A 114 17.53 16.46 -8.41
CA ASN A 114 18.43 16.40 -7.28
C ASN A 114 17.85 15.47 -6.20
N ILE A 115 18.45 14.30 -6.03
CA ILE A 115 18.07 13.35 -4.99
C ILE A 115 18.37 13.98 -3.63
N LYS A 116 17.35 14.01 -2.77
CA LYS A 116 17.54 14.40 -1.37
C LYS A 116 18.34 13.31 -0.68
N ASN A 117 19.54 13.65 -0.20
CA ASN A 117 20.45 12.78 0.56
C ASN A 117 19.92 12.49 1.98
N THR A 118 18.71 11.94 2.05
CA THR A 118 18.12 11.47 3.31
C THR A 118 18.89 10.26 3.83
N SER A 119 18.80 9.99 5.14
CA SER A 119 19.41 8.80 5.72
C SER A 119 18.89 7.50 5.10
N GLU A 120 17.60 7.45 4.71
CA GLU A 120 17.02 6.28 4.03
C GLU A 120 17.67 6.07 2.66
N TYR A 121 17.79 7.12 1.84
CA TYR A 121 18.46 7.02 0.54
C TYR A 121 19.92 6.59 0.68
N LEU A 122 20.69 7.26 1.56
CA LEU A 122 22.12 6.98 1.72
C LEU A 122 22.38 5.53 2.17
N GLU A 123 21.59 5.04 3.14
CA GLU A 123 21.70 3.67 3.62
C GLU A 123 21.25 2.66 2.55
N SER A 124 20.18 2.95 1.82
CA SER A 124 19.69 2.07 0.75
C SER A 124 20.70 1.96 -0.39
N LYS A 125 21.29 3.09 -0.79
CA LYS A 125 22.35 3.14 -1.82
C LYS A 125 23.57 2.33 -1.39
N ARG A 126 24.00 2.48 -0.14
CA ARG A 126 25.13 1.71 0.42
C ARG A 126 24.85 0.20 0.37
N LYS A 127 23.66 -0.23 0.80
CA LYS A 127 23.24 -1.64 0.78
C LYS A 127 23.18 -2.20 -0.64
N PHE A 128 22.55 -1.47 -1.55
CA PHE A 128 22.44 -1.87 -2.95
C PHE A 128 23.82 -1.99 -3.60
N ASN A 129 24.66 -0.96 -3.48
CA ASN A 129 26.00 -0.98 -4.08
C ASN A 129 26.87 -2.11 -3.52
N TYR A 130 26.72 -2.44 -2.23
CA TYR A 130 27.40 -3.60 -1.64
C TYR A 130 26.96 -4.92 -2.29
N LEU A 131 25.66 -5.11 -2.52
CA LEU A 131 25.14 -6.31 -3.20
C LEU A 131 25.52 -6.34 -4.68
N SER A 132 25.58 -5.18 -5.34
CA SER A 132 25.95 -5.07 -6.75
C SER A 132 27.45 -5.28 -6.97
N SER A 133 28.29 -4.87 -6.01
CA SER A 133 29.71 -5.25 -6.01
C SER A 133 29.84 -6.75 -5.76
N ASP A 134 30.67 -7.42 -6.57
CA ASP A 134 30.95 -8.86 -6.48
C ASP A 134 29.88 -9.82 -7.05
N LYS A 135 29.02 -9.34 -7.97
CA LYS A 135 27.99 -10.16 -8.65
C LYS A 135 26.99 -10.86 -7.71
N ASN A 136 26.95 -10.49 -6.44
CA ASN A 136 26.03 -11.07 -5.46
C ASN A 136 24.57 -10.80 -5.83
N LEU A 137 24.25 -9.60 -6.31
CA LEU A 137 22.89 -9.26 -6.73
C LEU A 137 22.40 -10.13 -7.90
N GLU A 138 23.24 -10.30 -8.93
CA GLU A 138 22.93 -11.17 -10.08
C GLU A 138 22.73 -12.62 -9.64
N TYR A 139 23.64 -13.14 -8.80
CA TYR A 139 23.52 -14.46 -8.21
C TYR A 139 22.20 -14.64 -7.45
N LEU A 140 21.85 -13.71 -6.56
CA LEU A 140 20.62 -13.80 -5.76
C LEU A 140 19.36 -13.74 -6.64
N ILE A 141 19.35 -12.90 -7.68
CA ILE A 141 18.22 -12.81 -8.60
C ILE A 141 18.06 -14.10 -9.40
N ILE A 142 19.14 -14.67 -9.93
CA ILE A 142 19.11 -15.93 -10.70
C ILE A 142 18.64 -17.10 -9.82
N ASN A 143 19.07 -17.14 -8.56
CA ASN A 143 18.70 -18.20 -7.61
C ASN A 143 17.37 -17.96 -6.90
N SER A 144 16.74 -16.79 -7.08
CA SER A 144 15.36 -16.56 -6.62
C SER A 144 14.39 -17.36 -7.48
N CYS A 145 13.34 -17.94 -6.89
CA CYS A 145 12.33 -18.63 -7.67
C CYS A 145 11.74 -17.70 -8.75
N ASN A 146 11.69 -18.20 -9.99
CA ASN A 146 11.12 -17.49 -11.13
C ASN A 146 9.61 -17.70 -11.18
N ASN A 147 8.90 -17.01 -10.31
CA ASN A 147 7.47 -16.88 -10.44
C ASN A 147 7.16 -15.83 -11.51
N LEU A 148 6.32 -16.18 -12.49
CA LEU A 148 5.80 -15.24 -13.49
C LEU A 148 4.69 -14.38 -12.87
N TYR A 149 5.05 -13.58 -11.86
CA TYR A 149 4.11 -12.66 -11.22
C TYR A 149 4.04 -11.33 -11.97
N GLU A 150 2.82 -10.81 -12.06
CA GLU A 150 2.57 -9.38 -12.22
C GLU A 150 2.61 -8.66 -10.86
N GLN A 151 2.67 -7.34 -10.87
CA GLN A 151 2.51 -6.52 -9.66
C GLN A 151 1.16 -6.80 -8.98
N GLU A 152 1.13 -6.70 -7.66
CA GLU A 152 -0.04 -7.07 -6.87
C GLU A 152 -1.28 -6.25 -7.25
N TRP A 153 -2.39 -6.96 -7.43
CA TRP A 153 -3.72 -6.40 -7.40
C TRP A 153 -4.27 -6.38 -5.98
N GLY A 154 -5.02 -5.34 -5.65
CA GLY A 154 -5.70 -5.20 -4.37
C GLY A 154 -6.82 -4.17 -4.40
N PHE A 155 -7.47 -3.99 -3.25
CA PHE A 155 -8.50 -2.96 -3.08
C PHE A 155 -7.85 -1.63 -2.68
N PRO A 156 -8.37 -0.48 -3.15
CA PRO A 156 -7.82 0.82 -2.82
C PRO A 156 -7.80 1.08 -1.31
N LYS A 157 -6.65 1.50 -0.78
CA LYS A 157 -6.43 1.71 0.66
C LYS A 157 -5.18 2.51 0.93
N GLY A 158 -5.14 3.15 2.10
CA GLY A 158 -3.89 3.69 2.60
C GLY A 158 -3.95 4.10 4.06
N ARG A 159 -3.00 4.94 4.48
CA ARG A 159 -2.74 5.22 5.88
C ARG A 159 -3.36 6.54 6.29
N ARG A 160 -3.82 6.57 7.54
CA ARG A 160 -4.50 7.73 8.09
C ARG A 160 -3.56 8.93 8.25
N LYS A 161 -4.02 10.10 7.80
CA LYS A 161 -3.39 11.39 8.09
C LYS A 161 -3.73 11.82 9.52
N LEU A 162 -2.98 12.79 10.07
CA LEU A 162 -3.27 13.31 11.42
C LEU A 162 -4.69 13.89 11.47
N LYS A 163 -5.44 13.53 12.53
CA LYS A 163 -6.81 13.99 12.79
C LYS A 163 -7.85 13.56 11.75
N GLU A 164 -7.51 12.64 10.87
CA GLU A 164 -8.43 12.03 9.92
C GLU A 164 -9.20 10.88 10.61
N THR A 165 -10.46 10.68 10.26
CA THR A 165 -11.23 9.50 10.70
C THR A 165 -10.90 8.30 9.80
N ASN A 166 -11.20 7.08 10.27
CA ASN A 166 -10.93 5.87 9.49
C ASN A 166 -11.72 5.85 8.16
N LYS A 167 -12.97 6.33 8.17
CA LYS A 167 -13.80 6.44 6.97
C LYS A 167 -13.30 7.53 6.02
N ASP A 168 -12.93 8.70 6.54
CA ASP A 168 -12.38 9.78 5.70
C ASP A 168 -11.07 9.36 5.03
N CYS A 169 -10.21 8.64 5.76
CA CYS A 169 -9.01 8.03 5.21
C CYS A 169 -9.35 7.08 4.06
N ALA A 170 -10.29 6.15 4.26
CA ALA A 170 -10.66 5.18 3.22
C ALA A 170 -11.18 5.88 1.95
N VAL A 171 -12.02 6.90 2.10
CA VAL A 171 -12.53 7.69 0.96
C VAL A 171 -11.42 8.46 0.27
N ARG A 172 -10.55 9.14 1.02
CA ARG A 172 -9.46 9.92 0.45
C ARG A 172 -8.51 9.02 -0.35
N GLU A 173 -8.05 7.93 0.24
CA GLU A 173 -7.12 6.98 -0.40
C GLU A 173 -7.76 6.37 -1.65
N PHE A 174 -9.03 5.97 -1.57
CA PHE A 174 -9.77 5.51 -2.75
C PHE A 174 -9.81 6.57 -3.85
N CYS A 175 -10.11 7.83 -3.53
CA CYS A 175 -10.11 8.92 -4.51
C CYS A 175 -8.72 9.23 -5.07
N GLU A 176 -7.67 9.21 -4.25
CA GLU A 176 -6.28 9.42 -4.67
C GLU A 176 -5.83 8.33 -5.66
N GLU A 177 -6.14 7.05 -5.39
CA GLU A 177 -5.71 5.91 -6.21
C GLU A 177 -6.59 5.68 -7.45
N THR A 178 -7.88 6.03 -7.42
CA THR A 178 -8.83 5.74 -8.52
C THR A 178 -9.22 6.96 -9.37
N ARG A 179 -8.95 8.18 -8.88
CA ARG A 179 -9.41 9.46 -9.44
C ARG A 179 -10.92 9.66 -9.48
N LEU A 180 -11.67 8.71 -8.93
CA LEU A 180 -13.09 8.89 -8.67
C LEU A 180 -13.27 9.86 -7.51
N THR A 181 -14.37 10.59 -7.54
CA THR A 181 -14.73 11.56 -6.52
C THR A 181 -15.58 10.91 -5.44
N LYS A 182 -15.62 11.53 -4.26
CA LYS A 182 -16.52 11.11 -3.17
C LYS A 182 -17.99 11.02 -3.61
N ASN A 183 -18.42 11.86 -4.55
CA ASN A 183 -19.79 11.87 -5.08
C ASN A 183 -20.09 10.70 -6.00
N ASP A 184 -19.07 9.98 -6.47
CA ASP A 184 -19.24 8.78 -7.28
C ASP A 184 -19.59 7.56 -6.43
N ILE A 185 -19.30 7.62 -5.13
CA ILE A 185 -19.30 6.48 -4.21
C ILE A 185 -20.47 6.62 -3.23
N ASP A 186 -21.39 5.66 -3.27
CA ASP A 186 -22.39 5.44 -2.24
C ASP A 186 -21.81 4.52 -1.16
N LEU A 187 -21.30 5.11 -0.07
CA LEU A 187 -20.81 4.37 1.08
C LEU A 187 -21.95 3.72 1.86
N LYS A 188 -21.90 2.39 1.97
CA LYS A 188 -22.90 1.59 2.69
C LYS A 188 -22.67 1.61 4.19
N ASN A 189 -23.05 2.72 4.82
CA ASN A 189 -22.83 2.96 6.25
C ASN A 189 -23.59 2.00 7.18
N ASN A 190 -24.63 1.34 6.69
CA ASN A 190 -25.41 0.32 7.37
C ASN A 190 -24.74 -1.06 7.36
N LEU A 191 -23.75 -1.28 6.50
CA LEU A 191 -23.02 -2.55 6.41
C LEU A 191 -21.77 -2.51 7.29
N ASN A 192 -21.46 -3.67 7.88
CA ASN A 192 -20.23 -3.85 8.65
C ASN A 192 -19.00 -3.74 7.73
N ASN A 193 -17.90 -3.25 8.29
CA ASN A 193 -16.60 -3.31 7.62
C ASN A 193 -15.97 -4.69 7.78
N PHE A 194 -14.99 -4.99 6.93
CA PHE A 194 -14.22 -6.23 6.96
C PHE A 194 -12.76 -5.95 7.27
N GLU A 195 -12.12 -6.87 7.98
CA GLU A 195 -10.74 -6.69 8.42
C GLU A 195 -9.88 -7.90 8.04
N GLU A 196 -8.79 -7.65 7.32
CA GLU A 196 -7.70 -8.63 7.16
C GLU A 196 -6.57 -8.28 8.15
N ILE A 197 -6.08 -9.27 8.89
CA ILE A 197 -4.95 -9.13 9.82
C ILE A 197 -3.94 -10.22 9.47
N PHE A 198 -2.75 -9.81 9.04
CA PHE A 198 -1.75 -10.73 8.48
C PHE A 198 -0.33 -10.25 8.78
N TYR A 199 0.64 -11.15 8.74
CA TYR A 199 2.06 -10.81 8.76
C TYR A 199 2.55 -10.54 7.34
N GLY A 200 3.20 -9.40 7.12
CA GLY A 200 3.92 -9.16 5.88
C GLY A 200 5.18 -10.01 5.79
N THR A 201 5.82 -10.04 4.62
CA THR A 201 7.12 -10.73 4.43
C THR A 201 8.18 -10.23 5.40
N ASN A 202 8.12 -8.95 5.78
CA ASN A 202 8.99 -8.35 6.80
C ASN A 202 8.64 -8.71 8.25
N ASN A 203 7.76 -9.68 8.47
CA ASN A 203 7.28 -10.15 9.77
C ASN A 203 6.62 -9.06 10.63
N ILE A 204 6.18 -7.95 10.00
CA ILE A 204 5.39 -6.92 10.65
C ILE A 204 3.92 -7.31 10.56
N LEU A 205 3.19 -7.12 11.66
CA LEU A 205 1.74 -7.33 11.71
C LEU A 205 1.01 -6.15 11.06
N TYR A 206 0.20 -6.42 10.05
CA TYR A 206 -0.65 -5.46 9.35
C TYR A 206 -2.12 -5.72 9.67
N ARG A 207 -2.91 -4.65 9.68
CA ARG A 207 -4.37 -4.71 9.73
C ARG A 207 -4.95 -3.80 8.66
N HIS A 208 -5.79 -4.31 7.78
CA HIS A 208 -6.48 -3.49 6.79
C HIS A 208 -7.98 -3.57 7.05
N VAL A 209 -8.62 -2.41 7.13
CA VAL A 209 -10.06 -2.28 7.36
C VAL A 209 -10.71 -1.75 6.09
N TYR A 210 -11.65 -2.52 5.54
CA TYR A 210 -12.36 -2.17 4.32
C TYR A 210 -13.81 -1.82 4.60
N TYR A 211 -14.22 -0.63 4.19
CA TYR A 211 -15.61 -0.22 4.09
C TYR A 211 -16.20 -0.66 2.75
N ILE A 212 -17.53 -0.74 2.67
CA ILE A 212 -18.22 -1.13 1.44
C ILE A 212 -18.75 0.13 0.74
N GLY A 213 -18.41 0.26 -0.55
CA GLY A 213 -18.90 1.33 -1.41
C GLY A 213 -19.59 0.77 -2.64
N LYS A 214 -20.64 1.43 -3.12
CA LYS A 214 -21.31 1.13 -4.38
C LYS A 214 -21.16 2.29 -5.36
N ILE A 215 -20.91 1.99 -6.62
CA ILE A 215 -21.00 2.97 -7.71
C ILE A 215 -22.24 2.64 -8.54
N ASN A 216 -23.21 3.56 -8.55
CA ASN A 216 -24.51 3.39 -9.23
C ASN A 216 -24.55 3.96 -10.65
N LYS A 217 -23.43 4.41 -11.17
CA LYS A 217 -23.34 5.03 -12.49
C LYS A 217 -22.18 4.46 -13.28
N ASN A 218 -22.24 4.60 -14.59
CA ASN A 218 -21.08 4.27 -15.41
C ASN A 218 -19.97 5.31 -15.14
N VAL A 219 -18.85 4.84 -14.62
CA VAL A 219 -17.65 5.65 -14.41
C VAL A 219 -16.56 5.15 -15.33
N LYS A 220 -15.87 6.09 -15.97
CA LYS A 220 -14.69 5.77 -16.76
C LYS A 220 -13.50 5.62 -15.81
N LEU A 221 -12.85 4.47 -15.87
CA LEU A 221 -11.62 4.20 -15.14
C LEU A 221 -10.45 4.65 -16.01
N GLU A 222 -9.73 5.68 -15.59
CA GLU A 222 -8.53 6.17 -16.28
C GLU A 222 -7.42 6.50 -15.29
N LEU A 223 -6.18 6.25 -15.73
CA LEU A 223 -5.00 6.76 -15.05
C LEU A 223 -4.82 8.22 -15.44
N ASP A 224 -4.73 9.07 -14.43
CA ASP A 224 -4.42 10.48 -14.58
C ASP A 224 -2.91 10.66 -14.49
N ASN A 225 -2.25 10.70 -15.64
CA ASN A 225 -0.79 10.88 -15.73
C ASN A 225 -0.32 12.24 -15.17
N SER A 226 -1.23 13.19 -14.89
CA SER A 226 -0.92 14.45 -14.23
C SER A 226 -1.00 14.35 -12.69
N CYS A 227 -1.64 13.31 -12.16
CA CYS A 227 -1.76 13.04 -10.73
C CYS A 227 -0.56 12.23 -10.22
N LEU A 228 0.42 12.93 -9.64
CA LEU A 228 1.67 12.33 -9.18
C LEU A 228 1.44 11.26 -8.09
N GLU A 229 0.44 11.45 -7.23
CA GLU A 229 0.05 10.49 -6.20
C GLU A 229 -0.38 9.15 -6.82
N GLN A 230 -1.19 9.20 -7.88
CA GLN A 230 -1.65 7.99 -8.57
C GLN A 230 -0.51 7.35 -9.36
N VAL A 231 0.23 8.14 -10.15
CA VAL A 231 1.33 7.66 -11.01
C VAL A 231 2.46 7.03 -10.20
N ARG A 232 2.65 7.41 -8.94
CA ARG A 232 3.65 6.80 -8.06
C ARG A 232 3.30 5.39 -7.61
N GLU A 233 2.02 5.09 -7.44
CA GLU A 233 1.59 3.87 -6.74
C GLU A 233 0.78 2.92 -7.60
N ILE A 234 0.13 3.41 -8.67
CA ILE A 234 -0.89 2.68 -9.43
C ILE A 234 -0.46 2.54 -10.89
N ARG A 235 -0.48 1.32 -11.40
CA ARG A 235 -0.23 0.99 -12.82
C ARG A 235 -1.50 0.72 -13.59
N ALA A 236 -2.54 0.21 -12.94
CA ALA A 236 -3.82 -0.10 -13.57
C ALA A 236 -4.96 -0.08 -12.56
N LEU A 237 -6.18 0.07 -13.06
CA LEU A 237 -7.42 -0.03 -12.30
C LEU A 237 -8.48 -0.67 -13.20
N GLU A 238 -9.20 -1.66 -12.67
CA GLU A 238 -10.12 -2.46 -13.45
C GLU A 238 -11.28 -3.00 -12.61
N TRP A 239 -12.39 -3.28 -13.28
CA TRP A 239 -13.57 -3.91 -12.70
C TRP A 239 -13.52 -5.43 -12.93
N PHE A 240 -13.46 -6.20 -11.86
CA PHE A 240 -13.40 -7.67 -11.91
C PHE A 240 -14.65 -8.32 -11.33
N THR A 241 -15.10 -9.40 -11.93
CA THR A 241 -16.08 -10.33 -11.33
C THR A 241 -15.49 -11.05 -10.12
N TYR A 242 -16.34 -11.75 -9.37
CA TYR A 242 -15.91 -12.53 -8.21
C TYR A 242 -14.75 -13.50 -8.52
N ASP A 243 -14.86 -14.28 -9.60
CA ASP A 243 -13.84 -15.27 -9.96
C ASP A 243 -12.54 -14.58 -10.41
N GLU A 244 -12.65 -13.49 -11.16
CA GLU A 244 -11.49 -12.70 -11.59
C GLU A 244 -10.75 -12.08 -10.40
N VAL A 245 -11.46 -11.56 -9.39
CA VAL A 245 -10.82 -11.04 -8.16
C VAL A 245 -10.03 -12.14 -7.46
N LEU A 246 -10.61 -13.34 -7.34
CA LEU A 246 -9.92 -14.48 -6.69
C LEU A 246 -8.68 -14.91 -7.47
N LEU A 247 -8.71 -14.85 -8.81
CA LEU A 247 -7.53 -15.11 -9.64
C LEU A 247 -6.47 -14.01 -9.55
N LYS A 248 -6.86 -12.76 -9.28
CA LYS A 248 -5.95 -11.61 -9.17
C LYS A 248 -5.26 -11.50 -7.81
N ILE A 249 -5.91 -11.92 -6.72
CA ILE A 249 -5.28 -11.94 -5.40
C ILE A 249 -4.29 -13.10 -5.35
N ARG A 250 -3.00 -12.80 -5.10
CA ARG A 250 -1.97 -13.85 -4.92
C ARG A 250 -2.40 -14.85 -3.84
N ASP A 251 -2.31 -16.14 -4.12
CA ASP A 251 -2.78 -17.24 -3.26
C ASP A 251 -2.27 -17.20 -1.82
N LYS A 252 -1.08 -16.64 -1.59
CA LYS A 252 -0.51 -16.47 -0.25
C LYS A 252 -1.28 -15.48 0.64
N ASN A 253 -2.09 -14.59 0.05
CA ASN A 253 -2.87 -13.58 0.77
C ASN A 253 -4.20 -14.17 1.23
N ILE A 254 -4.13 -15.22 2.04
CA ILE A 254 -5.28 -16.03 2.46
C ILE A 254 -6.34 -15.17 3.16
N GLU A 255 -5.93 -14.26 4.04
CA GLU A 255 -6.84 -13.38 4.77
C GLU A 255 -7.62 -12.46 3.83
N ARG A 256 -6.98 -11.95 2.77
CA ARG A 256 -7.65 -11.13 1.75
C ARG A 256 -8.69 -11.93 0.97
N ILE A 257 -8.35 -13.16 0.60
CA ILE A 257 -9.25 -14.06 -0.12
C ILE A 257 -10.49 -14.33 0.73
N GLU A 258 -10.31 -14.68 2.00
CA GLU A 258 -11.42 -15.00 2.90
C GLU A 258 -12.31 -13.79 3.20
N ILE A 259 -11.73 -12.60 3.47
CA ILE A 259 -12.56 -11.40 3.67
C ILE A 259 -13.33 -11.02 2.40
N PHE A 260 -12.75 -11.23 1.22
CA PHE A 260 -13.40 -10.93 -0.04
C PHE A 260 -14.60 -11.85 -0.27
N LYS A 261 -14.44 -13.17 -0.05
CA LYS A 261 -15.55 -14.13 -0.13
C LYS A 261 -16.71 -13.75 0.79
N LEU A 262 -16.42 -13.34 2.02
CA LEU A 262 -17.43 -12.88 2.97
C LEU A 262 -18.10 -11.58 2.52
N THR A 263 -17.31 -10.65 1.96
CA THR A 263 -17.80 -9.38 1.42
C THR A 263 -18.74 -9.60 0.24
N ASP A 264 -18.37 -10.46 -0.72
CA ASP A 264 -19.21 -10.79 -1.88
C ASP A 264 -20.53 -11.42 -1.47
N LYS A 265 -20.49 -12.37 -0.54
CA LYS A 265 -21.71 -13.00 0.01
C LYS A 265 -22.65 -11.97 0.65
N LEU A 266 -22.11 -10.99 1.38
CA LEU A 266 -22.90 -9.91 1.97
C LEU A 266 -23.51 -9.00 0.89
N ILE A 267 -22.73 -8.62 -0.12
CA ILE A 267 -23.17 -7.73 -1.20
C ILE A 267 -24.24 -8.39 -2.06
N LYS A 268 -24.08 -9.66 -2.44
CA LYS A 268 -25.09 -10.42 -3.19
C LYS A 268 -26.43 -10.48 -2.45
N LYS A 269 -26.38 -10.71 -1.14
CA LYS A 269 -27.58 -10.67 -0.28
C LYS A 269 -28.24 -9.29 -0.28
N GLU A 270 -27.47 -8.22 -0.15
CA GLU A 270 -27.98 -6.83 -0.15
C GLU A 270 -28.60 -6.45 -1.51
N GLU A 271 -28.01 -6.92 -2.61
CA GLU A 271 -28.48 -6.65 -3.98
C GLU A 271 -29.58 -7.62 -4.43
N ASN A 272 -29.99 -8.58 -3.61
CA ASN A 272 -30.93 -9.66 -3.94
C ASN A 272 -30.50 -10.48 -5.18
N ILE A 273 -29.21 -10.74 -5.30
CA ILE A 273 -28.62 -11.58 -6.35
C ILE A 273 -28.32 -12.95 -5.73
N LEU A 274 -28.84 -14.01 -6.35
CA LEU A 274 -28.67 -15.41 -5.93
C LEU A 274 -27.26 -15.92 -6.23
#